data_AF-A0AA90NHC0-F1
#
_entry.id   AF-A0AA90NHC0-F1
#
_cell.length_a   1.000
_cell.length_b   1.000
_cell.length_c   1.000
_cell.angle_alpha   90.00
_cell.angle_beta   90.00
_cell.angle_gamma   90.00
#
_symmetry.space_group_name_H-M   'P 1'
#
loop_
_entity.id
_entity.type
_entity.pdbx_description
1 polymer ?
#
loop_
_entity_poly.entity_id
_entity_poly.type
_entity_poly.pdbx_seq_one_letter_code
_entity_poly.pdbx_strand_id
1 'polypeptide(L)'
;MATNGKSAQQWLKENQSDISVERVQLIMSSIHKKTDTLQPDHPEYEGLVEALDTMEQYLDARNKPQLTFTEKPKNMLNSGQLIPNIQTQEYLNPTEKARRFSELLKKSDL
;
A
#
# COMPACT_ATOMS: atom_id res chain seq x y z
N MET A 1 -25.95 -4.39 14.51
CA MET A 1 -25.04 -3.45 13.81
C MET A 1 -24.58 -4.14 12.54
N ALA A 2 -24.81 -3.55 11.37
CA ALA A 2 -24.37 -4.14 10.11
C ALA A 2 -22.86 -3.90 9.92
N THR A 3 -22.11 -4.93 9.55
CA THR A 3 -20.68 -4.83 9.22
C THR A 3 -20.57 -4.31 7.79
N ASN A 4 -20.24 -3.04 7.64
CA ASN A 4 -20.04 -2.35 6.36
C ASN A 4 -18.74 -1.52 6.36
N GLY A 5 -18.34 -0.97 5.21
CA GLY A 5 -17.11 -0.15 5.11
C GLY A 5 -17.06 1.02 6.09
N LYS A 6 -18.19 1.71 6.31
CA LYS A 6 -18.28 2.83 7.26
C LYS A 6 -18.04 2.39 8.71
N SER A 7 -18.59 1.25 9.11
CA SER A 7 -18.39 0.70 10.44
C SER A 7 -16.95 0.23 10.66
N ALA A 8 -16.31 -0.35 9.64
CA ALA A 8 -14.91 -0.74 9.68
C ALA A 8 -14.00 0.49 9.79
N GLN A 9 -14.28 1.54 9.01
CA GLN A 9 -13.54 2.80 9.08
C GLN A 9 -13.67 3.48 10.45
N GLN A 10 -14.88 3.49 11.01
CA GLN A 10 -15.12 4.04 12.34
C GLN A 10 -14.37 3.27 13.42
N TRP A 11 -14.42 1.93 13.37
CA TRP A 11 -13.69 1.08 14.30
C TRP A 11 -12.17 1.29 14.22
N LEU A 12 -11.62 1.41 13.00
CA LEU A 12 -10.19 1.70 12.79
C LEU A 12 -9.78 3.06 13.36
N LYS A 13 -10.64 4.08 13.25
CA LYS A 13 -10.39 5.42 13.83
C LYS A 13 -10.41 5.38 15.36
N GLU A 14 -11.39 4.70 15.94
CA GLU A 14 -11.53 4.59 17.40
C GLU A 14 -10.37 3.81 18.04
N ASN A 15 -9.82 2.84 17.32
CA ASN A 15 -8.79 1.92 17.83
C ASN A 15 -7.39 2.20 17.25
N GLN A 16 -7.21 3.31 16.54
CA GLN A 16 -6.00 3.62 15.76
C GLN A 16 -4.71 3.57 16.59
N SER A 17 -4.78 3.94 17.87
CA SER A 17 -3.64 4.05 18.79
C SER A 17 -3.17 2.70 19.35
N ASP A 18 -4.05 1.70 19.40
CA ASP A 18 -3.79 0.41 20.08
C ASP A 18 -3.94 -0.80 19.13
N ILE A 19 -4.18 -0.54 17.84
CA ILE A 19 -4.31 -1.60 16.85
C ILE A 19 -2.94 -2.12 16.45
N SER A 20 -2.71 -3.42 16.69
CA SER A 20 -1.64 -4.18 16.06
C SER A 20 -2.06 -4.63 14.65
N VAL A 21 -1.08 -4.82 13.76
CA VAL A 21 -1.32 -5.36 12.40
C VAL A 21 -2.00 -6.73 12.48
N GLU A 22 -1.57 -7.58 13.41
CA GLU A 22 -2.14 -8.91 13.66
C GLU A 22 -3.64 -8.85 14.02
N ARG A 23 -4.04 -7.85 14.82
CA ARG A 23 -5.45 -7.68 15.20
C ARG A 23 -6.34 -7.35 14.01
N VAL A 24 -5.85 -6.50 13.10
CA VAL A 24 -6.56 -6.16 11.86
C VAL A 24 -6.66 -7.39 10.96
N GLN A 25 -5.57 -8.15 10.80
CA GLN A 25 -5.58 -9.39 10.02
C GLN A 25 -6.55 -10.45 10.56
N LEU A 26 -6.67 -10.56 11.89
CA LEU A 26 -7.61 -11.49 12.53
C LEU A 26 -9.07 -11.12 12.24
N ILE A 27 -9.37 -9.82 12.21
CA ILE A 27 -10.71 -9.33 11.88
C ILE A 27 -10.99 -9.53 10.39
N MET A 28 -10.04 -9.21 9.50
CA MET A 28 -10.15 -9.50 8.06
C MET A 28 -10.39 -10.99 7.81
N SER A 29 -9.67 -11.88 8.50
CA SER A 29 -9.87 -13.33 8.39
C SER A 29 -11.28 -13.76 8.81
N SER A 30 -11.85 -13.10 9.81
CA SER A 30 -13.22 -13.37 10.27
C SER A 30 -14.25 -12.89 9.26
N ILE A 31 -14.02 -11.73 8.63
CA ILE A 31 -14.88 -11.19 7.58
C ILE A 31 -14.79 -12.05 6.32
N HIS A 32 -13.60 -12.51 5.92
CA HIS A 32 -13.42 -13.45 4.81
C HIS A 32 -14.20 -14.74 5.02
N LYS A 33 -14.05 -15.39 6.19
CA LYS A 33 -14.82 -16.61 6.51
C LYS A 33 -16.33 -16.38 6.41
N LYS A 34 -16.82 -15.22 6.87
CA LYS A 34 -18.24 -14.89 6.77
C LYS A 34 -18.67 -14.67 5.31
N THR A 35 -17.83 -14.01 4.52
CA THR A 35 -18.06 -13.75 3.10
C THR A 35 -18.08 -15.04 2.27
N ASP A 36 -17.18 -15.99 2.55
CA ASP A 36 -17.12 -17.30 1.87
C ASP A 36 -18.37 -18.15 2.13
N THR A 37 -19.01 -17.98 3.29
CA THR A 37 -20.25 -18.69 3.63
C THR A 37 -21.50 -18.00 3.10
N LEU A 38 -21.39 -16.74 2.65
CA LEU A 38 -22.51 -15.93 2.18
C LEU A 38 -22.60 -15.99 0.66
N GLN A 39 -23.81 -16.14 0.15
CA GLN A 39 -24.08 -15.99 -1.27
C GLN A 39 -23.83 -14.53 -1.70
N PRO A 40 -23.32 -14.29 -2.92
CA PRO A 40 -23.12 -12.93 -3.44
C PRO A 40 -24.40 -12.07 -3.52
N ASP A 41 -25.59 -12.69 -3.53
CA ASP A 41 -26.88 -12.01 -3.54
C ASP A 41 -27.35 -11.56 -2.14
N HIS A 42 -26.62 -11.93 -1.10
CA HIS A 42 -27.00 -11.62 0.27
C HIS A 42 -26.79 -10.13 0.55
N PRO A 43 -27.74 -9.45 1.20
CA PRO A 43 -27.66 -8.00 1.45
C PRO A 43 -26.46 -7.56 2.30
N GLU A 44 -25.88 -8.47 3.07
CA GLU A 44 -24.66 -8.20 3.86
C GLU A 44 -23.35 -8.42 3.07
N TYR A 45 -23.39 -9.11 1.92
CA TYR A 45 -22.18 -9.47 1.17
C TYR A 45 -21.41 -8.23 0.73
N GLU A 46 -22.09 -7.26 0.13
CA GLU A 46 -21.50 -6.00 -0.34
C GLU A 46 -20.83 -5.24 0.83
N GLY A 47 -21.51 -5.14 1.97
CA GLY A 47 -20.96 -4.49 3.16
C GLY A 47 -19.71 -5.18 3.72
N LEU A 48 -19.65 -6.51 3.68
CA LEU A 48 -18.47 -7.26 4.13
C LEU A 48 -17.29 -7.05 3.19
N VAL A 49 -17.52 -6.99 1.88
CA VAL A 49 -16.49 -6.68 0.88
C VAL A 49 -15.96 -5.26 1.08
N GLU A 50 -16.83 -4.26 1.27
CA GLU A 50 -16.41 -2.89 1.60
C GLU A 50 -15.59 -2.81 2.89
N ALA A 51 -15.97 -3.59 3.90
CA ALA A 51 -15.25 -3.64 5.17
C ALA A 51 -13.84 -4.23 5.00
N LEU A 52 -13.69 -5.27 4.16
CA LEU A 52 -12.38 -5.85 3.82
C LEU A 52 -11.49 -4.83 3.10
N ASP A 53 -12.02 -4.17 2.07
CA ASP A 53 -11.29 -3.14 1.32
C ASP A 53 -10.81 -2.00 2.24
N THR A 54 -11.68 -1.54 3.15
CA THR A 54 -11.31 -0.51 4.13
C THR A 54 -10.17 -0.95 5.06
N MET A 55 -10.16 -2.20 5.50
CA MET A 55 -9.11 -2.74 6.37
C MET A 55 -7.80 -2.99 5.62
N GLU A 56 -7.86 -3.41 4.36
CA GLU A 56 -6.71 -3.60 3.49
C GLU A 56 -6.03 -2.25 3.19
N GLN A 57 -6.81 -1.23 2.82
CA GLN A 57 -6.32 0.13 2.64
C GLN A 57 -5.63 0.69 3.88
N TYR A 58 -6.13 0.37 5.08
CA TYR A 58 -5.49 0.76 6.34
C TYR A 58 -4.13 0.09 6.53
N LEU A 59 -4.01 -1.20 6.24
CA LEU A 59 -2.72 -1.92 6.31
C LEU A 59 -1.72 -1.39 5.27
N ASP A 60 -2.18 -1.13 4.06
CA ASP A 60 -1.37 -0.54 3.00
C ASP A 60 -0.87 0.87 3.36
N ALA A 61 -1.74 1.70 3.95
CA ALA A 61 -1.37 3.03 4.42
C ALA A 61 -0.34 2.99 5.56
N ARG A 62 -0.33 1.92 6.37
CA ARG A 62 0.62 1.73 7.48
C ARG A 62 1.96 1.13 7.03
N ASN A 63 1.94 0.28 6.00
CA ASN A 63 3.13 -0.32 5.40
C ASN A 63 3.85 0.62 4.41
N LYS A 64 3.15 1.62 3.87
CA LYS A 64 3.81 2.72 3.17
C LYS A 64 4.62 3.52 4.20
N PRO A 65 5.93 3.74 4.00
CA PRO A 65 6.70 4.60 4.87
C PRO A 65 6.03 5.97 4.88
N GLN A 66 5.49 6.37 6.04
CA GLN A 66 5.04 7.73 6.23
C GLN A 66 6.27 8.61 6.04
N LEU A 67 6.36 9.27 4.88
CA LEU A 67 7.20 10.44 4.72
C LEU A 67 6.74 11.40 5.80
N THR A 68 7.50 11.50 6.88
CA THR A 68 7.29 12.50 7.93
C THR A 68 7.44 13.87 7.29
N PHE A 69 6.34 14.40 6.78
CA PHE A 69 6.23 15.82 6.47
C PHE A 69 6.09 16.53 7.81
N THR A 70 7.22 16.86 8.42
CA THR A 70 7.31 17.88 9.46
C THR A 70 6.56 19.10 8.95
N GLU A 71 5.54 19.53 9.70
CA GLU A 71 4.71 20.69 9.39
C GLU A 71 5.57 21.87 8.91
N LYS A 72 5.44 22.23 7.64
CA LYS A 72 5.78 23.57 7.18
C LYS A 72 4.49 24.37 7.08
N PRO A 73 4.47 25.62 7.59
CA PRO A 73 3.26 26.40 7.73
C PRO A 73 2.61 26.69 6.37
N LYS A 74 1.28 26.72 6.44
CA LYS A 74 0.31 27.29 5.49
C LYS A 74 0.92 28.33 4.54
N ASN A 75 0.72 28.12 3.23
CA ASN A 75 1.06 29.00 2.08
C ASN A 75 2.39 28.76 1.36
N MET A 76 2.65 27.54 0.89
CA MET A 76 3.43 27.37 -0.34
C MET A 76 2.74 26.37 -1.28
N LEU A 77 2.08 26.90 -2.32
CA LEU A 77 1.83 26.15 -3.54
C LEU A 77 3.20 25.86 -4.16
N ASN A 78 3.76 24.68 -3.84
CA ASN A 78 4.99 24.20 -4.44
C ASN A 78 4.62 23.02 -5.34
N SER A 79 4.47 23.32 -6.63
CA SER A 79 4.38 22.35 -7.72
C SER A 79 5.72 21.62 -7.88
N GLY A 80 6.02 20.74 -6.92
CA GLY A 80 7.15 19.82 -6.96
C GLY A 80 6.74 18.50 -7.60
N GLN A 81 7.29 18.22 -8.77
CA GLN A 81 7.02 17.03 -9.58
C GLN A 81 7.24 15.72 -8.81
N LEU A 82 6.30 14.80 -9.01
CA LEU A 82 6.36 13.37 -8.72
C LEU A 82 7.50 12.68 -9.50
N ILE A 83 8.76 12.91 -9.11
CA ILE A 83 9.87 12.11 -9.66
C ILE A 83 10.38 11.19 -8.56
N PRO A 84 10.38 9.86 -8.77
CA PRO A 84 11.04 8.94 -7.84
C PRO A 84 12.50 9.35 -7.70
N ASN A 85 13.07 9.17 -6.50
CA ASN A 85 14.50 9.30 -6.25
C ASN A 85 15.23 8.19 -7.02
N ILE A 86 15.42 8.42 -8.32
CA ILE A 86 16.34 7.65 -9.15
C ILE A 86 17.71 8.04 -8.62
N GLN A 87 18.32 7.14 -7.84
CA GLN A 87 19.74 7.18 -7.58
C GLN A 87 20.40 7.49 -8.92
N THR A 88 21.08 8.64 -8.98
CA THR A 88 21.79 9.15 -10.15
C THR A 88 22.42 7.97 -10.88
N GLN A 89 21.84 7.56 -12.00
CA GLN A 89 22.48 6.56 -12.83
C GLN A 89 23.79 7.19 -13.27
N GLU A 90 24.89 6.60 -12.81
CA GLU A 90 26.24 7.00 -13.17
C GLU A 90 26.28 7.08 -14.70
N TYR A 91 26.42 8.30 -15.24
CA TYR A 91 26.40 8.55 -16.69
C TYR A 91 27.70 7.97 -17.27
N LEU A 92 27.69 6.67 -17.55
CA LEU A 92 28.79 5.97 -18.19
C LEU A 92 29.00 6.58 -19.58
N ASN A 93 30.26 6.91 -19.89
CA ASN A 93 30.59 7.41 -21.21
C ASN A 93 30.28 6.32 -22.28
N PRO A 94 30.05 6.69 -23.55
CA PRO A 94 29.64 5.71 -24.58
C PRO A 94 30.65 4.56 -24.77
N THR A 95 31.94 4.81 -24.51
CA THR A 95 33.00 3.79 -24.57
C THR A 95 32.88 2.76 -23.44
N GLU A 96 32.62 3.20 -22.21
CA GLU A 96 32.42 2.33 -21.05
C GLU A 96 31.14 1.51 -21.16
N LYS A 97 30.09 2.11 -21.71
CA LYS A 97 28.83 1.41 -21.97
C LYS A 97 29.04 0.23 -22.93
N ALA A 98 29.79 0.42 -24.02
CA ALA A 98 30.09 -0.65 -24.98
C ALA A 98 30.92 -1.78 -24.35
N ARG A 99 31.88 -1.42 -23.48
CA ARG A 99 32.72 -2.41 -22.78
C ARG A 99 31.88 -3.27 -21.83
N ARG A 100 31.07 -2.65 -20.98
CA ARG A 100 30.22 -3.38 -20.02
C ARG A 100 29.17 -4.24 -20.72
N PHE A 101 28.60 -3.77 -21.83
CA PHE A 101 27.67 -4.56 -22.63
C PHE A 101 28.34 -5.81 -23.22
N SER A 102 29.57 -5.68 -23.72
CA SER A 102 30.35 -6.82 -24.24
C SER A 102 30.70 -7.83 -23.15
N GLU A 103 30.99 -7.36 -21.93
CA GLU A 103 31.24 -8.21 -20.76
C GLU A 103 29.98 -8.99 -20.34
N LEU A 104 28.80 -8.37 -20.43
CA LEU A 104 27.52 -9.04 -20.15
C LEU A 104 27.20 -10.13 -21.17
N LEU A 105 27.38 -9.84 -22.48
CA LEU A 105 27.18 -10.83 -23.52
C LEU A 105 28.07 -12.07 -23.32
N LYS A 106 29.33 -11.88 -22.94
CA LYS A 106 30.24 -13.00 -22.65
C LYS A 106 29.86 -13.80 -21.40
N LYS A 107 29.22 -13.17 -20.41
CA LYS A 107 28.76 -13.84 -19.18
C LYS A 107 27.45 -14.61 -19.38
N SER A 108 26.68 -14.29 -20.42
CA SER A 108 25.42 -14.98 -20.75
C SER A 108 25.61 -16.25 -21.60
N ASP A 109 26.83 -16.55 -22.02
CA ASP A 109 27.21 -17.73 -22.82
C ASP A 109 27.93 -18.83 -22.00
N LEU A 110 27.85 -18.77 -20.65
CA LEU A 110 28.22 -19.84 -19.72
C LEU A 110 26.99 -20.30 -18.93
#